data_AF-A0A0P7ZPB1-F1
#
_entry.id   AF-A0A0P7ZPB1-F1
#
_cell.length_a   1.000
_cell.length_b   1.000
_cell.length_c   1.000
_cell.angle_alpha   90.00
_cell.angle_beta   90.00
_cell.angle_gamma   90.00
#
_symmetry.space_group_name_H-M   'P 1'
#
loop_
_entity.id
_entity.type
_entity.pdbx_description
1 polymer ?
#
loop_
_entity_poly.entity_id
_entity_poly.type
_entity_poly.pdbx_seq_one_letter_code
_entity_poly.pdbx_strand_id
1 'polypeptide(L)'
;MTVNKNYMNPDFEDDAPDLSTPEWQAKFARAEVRRGRPKSDKTKVSTTIRLSPEVIEHFKKDGPGWQSRIDRELRRIVGVD
;
A
#
# COMPACT_ATOMS: atom_id res chain seq x y z
N MET A 1 1.80 2.99 -42.51
CA MET A 1 1.39 4.19 -41.75
C MET A 1 0.23 3.80 -40.87
N THR A 2 0.44 3.68 -39.56
CA THR A 2 -0.62 3.29 -38.63
C THR A 2 -1.35 4.56 -38.20
N VAL A 3 -2.64 4.64 -38.53
CA VAL A 3 -3.50 5.79 -38.18
C VAL A 3 -3.59 5.87 -36.65
N ASN A 4 -3.15 7.00 -36.10
CA ASN A 4 -3.25 7.29 -34.68
C ASN A 4 -4.75 7.45 -34.35
N LYS A 5 -5.33 6.49 -33.62
CA LYS A 5 -6.74 6.57 -33.20
C LYS A 5 -6.82 7.66 -32.12
N ASN A 6 -7.50 8.77 -32.41
CA ASN A 6 -7.74 9.81 -31.42
C ASN A 6 -8.84 9.30 -30.46
N TYR A 7 -8.46 8.91 -29.25
CA TYR A 7 -9.35 8.24 -28.28
C TYR A 7 -10.25 9.18 -27.48
N MET A 8 -10.24 10.48 -27.78
CA MET A 8 -11.03 11.47 -27.06
C MET A 8 -12.26 11.85 -27.89
N ASN A 9 -13.43 11.55 -27.34
CA ASN A 9 -14.71 12.03 -27.88
C ASN A 9 -14.73 13.57 -27.81
N PRO A 10 -15.08 14.31 -28.86
CA PRO A 10 -15.06 15.78 -28.82
C PRO A 10 -16.13 16.38 -27.88
N ASP A 11 -17.18 15.62 -27.57
CA ASP A 11 -18.29 16.02 -26.69
C ASP A 11 -18.07 15.55 -25.24
N PHE A 12 -16.93 15.87 -24.64
CA PHE A 12 -16.87 15.88 -23.18
C PHE A 12 -17.64 17.11 -22.72
N GLU A 13 -18.94 16.95 -22.43
CA GLU A 13 -19.62 17.87 -21.54
C GLU A 13 -18.82 17.86 -20.22
N ASP A 14 -18.08 18.95 -19.98
CA ASP A 14 -17.29 19.15 -18.77
C ASP A 14 -18.25 19.44 -17.62
N ASP A 15 -19.00 18.41 -17.20
CA ASP A 15 -19.93 18.41 -16.07
C ASP A 15 -19.17 18.46 -14.72
N ALA A 16 -17.84 18.59 -14.78
CA ALA A 16 -17.02 18.85 -13.63
C ALA A 16 -17.18 20.31 -13.20
N PRO A 17 -17.52 20.57 -11.92
CA PRO A 17 -17.61 21.93 -11.42
C PRO A 17 -16.23 22.59 -11.41
N ASP A 18 -16.18 23.87 -11.76
CA ASP A 18 -14.94 24.66 -11.66
C ASP A 18 -14.46 24.72 -10.20
N LEU A 19 -13.40 23.97 -9.92
CA LEU A 19 -12.81 23.84 -8.59
C LEU A 19 -12.07 25.11 -8.13
N SER A 20 -11.87 26.08 -9.03
CA SER A 20 -11.23 27.36 -8.72
C SER A 20 -12.18 28.39 -8.10
N THR A 21 -13.48 28.12 -8.13
CA THR A 21 -14.52 29.00 -7.57
C THR A 21 -14.43 29.16 -6.04
N PRO A 22 -14.94 30.28 -5.47
CA PRO A 22 -14.83 30.56 -4.04
C PRO A 22 -15.46 29.47 -3.14
N GLU A 23 -16.57 28.87 -3.58
CA GLU A 23 -17.25 27.79 -2.85
C GLU A 23 -16.39 26.53 -2.73
N TRP A 24 -15.64 26.18 -3.77
CA TRP A 24 -14.77 25.01 -3.77
C TRP A 24 -13.49 25.28 -3.00
N GLN A 25 -12.90 26.47 -3.12
CA GLN A 25 -11.76 26.90 -2.30
C GLN A 25 -12.09 26.87 -0.81
N ALA A 26 -13.28 27.37 -0.41
CA ALA A 26 -13.72 27.33 0.98
C ALA A 26 -13.90 25.91 1.51
N LYS A 27 -14.34 24.96 0.67
CA LYS A 27 -14.43 23.53 1.04
C LYS A 27 -13.05 22.93 1.24
N PHE A 28 -12.09 23.19 0.36
CA PHE A 28 -10.72 22.69 0.51
C PHE A 28 -10.01 23.30 1.74
N ALA A 29 -10.22 24.60 2.00
CA ALA A 29 -9.64 25.27 3.17
C ALA A 29 -10.17 24.72 4.51
N ARG A 30 -11.41 24.20 4.53
CA ARG A 30 -12.01 23.58 5.72
C ARG A 30 -11.72 22.09 5.87
N ALA A 31 -11.21 21.44 4.82
CA ALA A 31 -10.95 20.00 4.84
C ALA A 31 -9.70 19.70 5.68
N GLU A 32 -9.84 18.83 6.70
CA GLU A 32 -8.71 18.32 7.47
C GLU A 32 -7.88 17.37 6.58
N VAL A 33 -6.72 17.83 6.13
CA VAL A 33 -5.82 17.03 5.28
C VAL A 33 -5.14 15.95 6.11
N ARG A 34 -5.79 14.79 6.25
CA ARG A 34 -5.16 13.59 6.81
C ARG A 34 -4.31 12.92 5.74
N ARG A 35 -3.00 13.20 5.75
CA ARG A 35 -2.06 12.59 4.80
C ARG A 35 -1.80 11.13 5.18
N GLY A 36 -2.17 10.22 4.29
CA GLY A 36 -1.78 8.81 4.33
C GLY A 36 -2.64 7.90 5.20
N ARG A 37 -2.34 6.59 5.15
CA ARG A 37 -2.94 5.58 6.02
C ARG A 37 -2.56 5.90 7.49
N PRO A 38 -3.48 5.76 8.46
CA PRO A 38 -3.15 5.85 9.88
C PRO A 38 -1.93 5.01 10.22
N LYS A 39 -0.98 5.59 10.97
CA LYS A 39 0.23 4.89 11.40
C LYS A 39 -0.19 3.72 12.30
N SER A 40 0.27 2.52 11.98
CA SER A 40 0.03 1.36 12.84
C SER A 40 0.82 1.53 14.15
N ASP A 41 0.17 1.32 15.30
CA ASP A 41 0.81 1.44 16.62
C ASP A 41 1.94 0.41 16.81
N LYS A 42 1.81 -0.76 16.17
CA LYS A 42 2.83 -1.80 16.12
C LYS A 42 3.14 -2.12 14.67
N THR A 43 4.38 -1.89 14.25
CA THR A 43 4.88 -2.23 12.91
C THR A 43 5.95 -3.30 12.99
N LYS A 44 5.97 -4.22 12.03
CA LYS A 44 7.10 -5.13 11.86
C LYS A 44 8.34 -4.33 11.52
N VAL A 45 9.46 -4.63 12.17
CA VAL A 45 10.76 -4.01 11.88
C VAL A 45 11.46 -4.84 10.81
N SER A 46 11.89 -4.19 9.73
CA SER A 46 12.71 -4.84 8.71
C SER A 46 14.13 -4.97 9.23
N THR A 47 14.57 -6.20 9.47
CA THR A 47 15.91 -6.52 9.96
C THR A 47 16.54 -7.58 9.07
N THR A 48 17.84 -7.46 8.84
CA THR A 48 18.65 -8.49 8.17
C THR A 48 19.29 -9.41 9.21
N ILE A 49 18.86 -10.67 9.26
CA ILE A 49 19.52 -11.74 10.02
C ILE A 49 19.97 -12.85 9.08
N ARG A 50 21.04 -13.57 9.45
CA ARG A 50 21.46 -14.78 8.76
C ARG A 50 20.85 -15.99 9.47
N LEU A 51 20.20 -16.85 8.71
CA LEU A 51 19.60 -18.10 9.18
C LEU A 51 20.29 -19.26 8.50
N SER A 52 20.33 -20.41 9.16
CA SER A 52 20.86 -21.64 8.57
C SER A 52 20.10 -22.01 7.29
N PRO A 53 20.77 -22.62 6.28
CA PRO A 53 20.14 -22.99 5.02
C PRO A 53 18.97 -23.96 5.23
N GLU A 54 19.12 -24.94 6.13
CA GLU A 54 18.09 -25.92 6.49
C GLU A 54 16.78 -25.27 6.99
N VAL A 55 16.88 -24.18 7.75
CA VAL A 55 15.72 -23.42 8.25
C VAL A 55 15.02 -22.72 7.09
N ILE A 56 15.78 -22.09 6.20
CA ILE A 56 15.22 -21.40 5.04
C ILE A 56 14.54 -22.39 4.08
N GLU A 57 15.17 -23.53 3.82
CA GLU A 57 14.61 -24.58 2.96
C GLU A 57 13.32 -25.15 3.54
N HIS A 58 13.29 -25.44 4.84
CA HIS A 58 12.11 -25.93 5.54
C HIS A 58 10.90 -25.00 5.35
N PHE A 59 11.05 -23.70 5.65
CA PHE A 59 9.93 -22.76 5.54
C PHE A 59 9.57 -22.42 4.08
N LYS A 60 10.54 -22.39 3.16
CA LYS A 60 10.29 -22.12 1.73
C LYS A 60 9.55 -23.26 1.04
N LYS A 61 9.70 -24.51 1.51
CA LYS A 61 8.99 -25.68 0.97
C LYS A 61 7.47 -25.50 0.98
N ASP A 62 6.96 -24.79 1.98
CA ASP A 62 5.51 -24.51 2.14
C ASP A 62 5.00 -23.35 1.25
N GLY A 63 5.86 -22.79 0.38
CA GLY A 63 5.48 -21.78 -0.61
C GLY A 63 5.38 -20.33 -0.08
N PRO A 64 4.58 -19.48 -0.74
CA PRO A 64 4.41 -18.07 -0.36
C PRO A 64 4.01 -17.90 1.11
N GLY A 65 4.50 -16.82 1.75
CA GLY A 65 4.22 -16.55 3.16
C GLY A 65 5.16 -17.22 4.16
N TRP A 66 6.23 -17.87 3.69
CA TRP A 66 7.25 -18.50 4.55
C TRP A 66 7.88 -17.55 5.57
N GLN A 67 8.07 -16.27 5.22
CA GLN A 67 8.56 -15.24 6.13
C GLN A 67 7.58 -14.92 7.28
N SER A 68 6.28 -14.95 7.01
CA SER A 68 5.26 -14.78 8.06
C SER A 68 5.17 -16.01 8.97
N ARG A 69 5.44 -17.21 8.43
CA ARG A 69 5.48 -18.44 9.22
C ARG A 69 6.66 -18.44 10.18
N ILE A 70 7.87 -18.12 9.72
CA ILE A 70 9.03 -18.06 10.62
C ILE A 70 8.87 -16.98 11.69
N ASP A 71 8.31 -15.81 11.38
CA ASP A 71 7.98 -14.76 12.37
C ASP A 71 7.01 -15.29 13.44
N ARG A 72 6.00 -16.05 13.06
CA ARG A 72 5.06 -16.68 14.01
C ARG A 72 5.75 -17.71 14.92
N GLU A 73 6.62 -18.57 14.37
CA GLU A 73 7.37 -19.54 15.17
C GLU A 73 8.29 -18.83 16.19
N LEU A 74 8.98 -17.77 15.76
CA LEU A 74 9.83 -16.97 16.64
C LEU A 74 9.03 -16.29 17.76
N ARG A 75 7.84 -15.75 17.46
CA ARG A 75 6.94 -15.18 18.48
C ARG A 75 6.50 -16.20 19.51
N ARG A 76 6.18 -17.42 19.07
CA ARG A 76 5.78 -18.50 19.97
C ARG A 76 6.93 -18.91 20.90
N ILE A 77 8.16 -18.99 20.39
CA ILE A 77 9.35 -19.34 21.18
C ILE A 77 9.64 -18.27 22.25
N VAL A 78 9.46 -16.99 21.90
CA VAL A 78 9.71 -15.85 22.82
C VAL A 78 8.51 -15.60 23.75
N GLY A 79 7.32 -16.16 23.46
CA GLY A 79 6.12 -16.01 24.28
C GLY A 79 5.42 -14.65 24.10
N VAL A 80 5.47 -14.08 22.89
CA VAL A 80 4.93 -12.73 22.58
C VAL A 80 3.73 -12.76 21.61
N ASP A 81 2.93 -13.83 21.67
CA ASP A 81 1.68 -13.96 20.88
C ASP A 81 0.57 -12.99 21.33
#